data_AF-A0A8S2L174-F1
#
_entry.id   AF-A0A8S2L174-F1
#
_cell.length_a   1.000
_cell.length_b   1.000
_cell.length_c   1.000
_cell.angle_alpha   90.00
_cell.angle_beta   90.00
_cell.angle_gamma   90.00
#
_symmetry.space_group_name_H-M   'P 1'
#
loop_
_entity.id
_entity.type
_entity.pdbx_description
1 polymer ?
#
loop_
_entity_poly.entity_id
_entity_poly.type
_entity_poly.pdbx_seq_one_letter_code
_entity_poly.pdbx_strand_id
1 'polypeptide(L)'
;MAQCQERIDRLVTTVNTLEQTIEQLQSAHNDLEQYGRGCGMRFYGIPENAYENTDELVTEIPKKLGVQVHETDIYASHSVGKKLANRSRPLIVRFLRYKTR
;
A
#
# COMPACT_ATOMS: atom_id res chain seq x y z
N MET A 1 -26.11 -33.00 31.55
CA MET A 1 -24.82 -33.31 30.90
C MET A 1 -24.91 -33.25 29.37
N ALA A 2 -25.84 -33.95 28.71
CA ALA A 2 -25.97 -33.94 27.24
C ALA A 2 -26.16 -32.55 26.59
N GLN A 3 -26.99 -31.68 27.17
CA GLN A 3 -27.23 -30.32 26.65
C GLN A 3 -26.00 -29.39 26.74
N CYS A 4 -25.14 -29.59 27.74
CA CYS A 4 -23.88 -28.83 27.82
C CYS A 4 -22.89 -29.30 26.75
N GLN A 5 -22.82 -30.60 26.49
CA GLN A 5 -21.94 -31.15 25.45
C GLN A 5 -22.36 -30.64 24.07
N GLU A 6 -23.66 -30.70 23.76
CA GLU A 6 -24.18 -30.22 22.47
C GLU A 6 -23.91 -28.71 22.27
N ARG A 7 -24.00 -27.91 23.33
CA ARG A 7 -23.65 -26.49 23.29
C ARG A 7 -22.16 -26.27 23.04
N ILE A 8 -21.29 -27.07 23.67
CA ILE A 8 -19.83 -27.01 23.43
C ILE A 8 -19.53 -27.37 21.98
N ASP A 9 -20.12 -28.43 21.45
CA ASP A 9 -19.88 -28.88 20.08
C ASP A 9 -20.34 -27.82 19.05
N ARG A 10 -21.50 -27.19 19.29
CA ARG A 10 -21.99 -26.07 18.45
C ARG A 10 -21.07 -24.84 18.52
N LEU A 11 -20.58 -24.51 19.71
CA LEU A 11 -19.65 -23.38 19.89
C LEU A 11 -18.32 -23.65 19.19
N VAL A 12 -17.76 -24.85 19.33
CA VAL A 12 -16.53 -25.27 18.64
C VAL A 12 -16.71 -25.18 17.12
N THR A 13 -17.83 -25.69 16.60
CA THR A 13 -18.13 -25.60 15.16
C THR A 13 -18.21 -24.15 14.69
N THR A 14 -18.84 -23.29 15.49
CA THR A 14 -19.00 -21.87 15.16
C THR A 14 -17.66 -21.14 15.18
N VAL A 15 -16.83 -21.39 16.19
CA VAL A 15 -15.47 -20.81 16.29
C VAL A 15 -14.64 -21.19 15.07
N ASN A 16 -14.61 -22.47 14.71
CA ASN A 16 -13.84 -22.94 13.55
C ASN A 16 -14.31 -22.27 12.25
N THR A 17 -15.63 -22.12 12.04
CA THR A 17 -16.18 -21.44 10.86
C THR A 17 -15.82 -19.94 10.84
N LEU A 18 -15.84 -19.28 12.00
CA LEU A 18 -15.46 -17.88 12.10
C LEU A 18 -13.97 -17.69 11.83
N GLU A 19 -13.11 -18.56 12.36
CA GLU A 19 -11.67 -18.54 12.10
C GLU A 19 -11.37 -18.69 10.60
N GLN A 20 -12.01 -19.66 9.94
CA GLN A 20 -11.89 -19.84 8.49
C GLN A 20 -12.37 -18.61 7.71
N THR A 21 -13.47 -17.99 8.14
CA THR A 21 -13.99 -16.78 7.50
C THR A 21 -13.02 -15.61 7.67
N ILE A 22 -12.43 -15.45 8.85
CA ILE A 22 -11.43 -14.42 9.13
C ILE A 22 -10.21 -14.62 8.21
N GLU A 23 -9.70 -15.83 8.09
CA GLU A 23 -8.57 -16.15 7.21
C GLU A 23 -8.87 -15.82 5.74
N GLN A 24 -10.05 -16.20 5.26
CA GLN A 24 -10.50 -15.91 3.90
C GLN A 24 -10.60 -14.40 3.65
N LEU A 25 -11.19 -13.66 4.59
CA LEU A 25 -11.32 -12.21 4.49
C LEU A 25 -9.96 -11.51 4.54
N GLN A 26 -9.04 -11.99 5.38
CA GLN A 26 -7.67 -11.45 5.44
C GLN A 26 -6.93 -11.68 4.12
N SER A 27 -7.05 -12.87 3.52
CA SER A 27 -6.46 -13.15 2.21
C SER A 27 -7.03 -12.24 1.13
N ALA A 28 -8.36 -12.16 1.02
CA ALA A 28 -9.03 -11.32 0.03
C ALA A 28 -8.69 -9.84 0.21
N HIS A 29 -8.57 -9.37 1.46
CA HIS A 29 -8.18 -8.01 1.76
C HIS A 29 -6.74 -7.72 1.32
N ASN A 30 -5.80 -8.64 1.61
CA ASN A 30 -4.43 -8.51 1.16
C ASN A 30 -4.32 -8.49 -0.38
N ASP A 31 -5.08 -9.35 -1.07
CA ASP A 31 -5.10 -9.40 -2.54
C ASP A 31 -5.61 -8.08 -3.13
N LEU A 32 -6.68 -7.52 -2.57
CA LEU A 32 -7.21 -6.21 -2.97
C LEU A 32 -6.22 -5.08 -2.69
N GLU A 33 -5.54 -5.09 -1.54
CA GLU A 33 -4.50 -4.11 -1.25
C GLU A 33 -3.33 -4.22 -2.23
N GLN A 34 -2.88 -5.45 -2.54
CA GLN A 34 -1.78 -5.70 -3.46
C GLN A 34 -2.14 -5.25 -4.88
N TYR A 35 -3.35 -5.57 -5.35
CA TYR A 35 -3.86 -5.08 -6.62
C TYR A 35 -3.93 -3.54 -6.64
N GLY A 36 -4.42 -2.93 -5.55
CA GLY A 36 -4.46 -1.48 -5.37
C GLY A 36 -3.07 -0.84 -5.44
N ARG A 37 -2.03 -1.50 -4.91
CA ARG A 37 -0.61 -1.07 -4.99
C ARG A 37 0.00 -1.25 -6.38
N GLY A 38 -0.69 -1.87 -7.33
CA GLY A 38 -0.19 -2.11 -8.70
C GLY A 38 0.33 -0.85 -9.41
N CYS A 39 -0.32 0.30 -9.23
CA CYS A 39 0.13 1.57 -9.83
C CYS A 39 1.03 2.40 -8.90
N GLY A 40 1.43 1.86 -7.75
CA GLY A 40 2.27 2.55 -6.77
C GLY A 40 3.76 2.30 -6.99
N MET A 41 4.59 3.34 -6.85
CA MET A 41 6.04 3.22 -6.74
C MET A 41 6.57 3.98 -5.54
N ARG A 42 7.74 3.55 -5.05
CA ARG A 42 8.47 4.18 -3.96
C ARG A 42 9.84 4.64 -4.44
N PHE A 43 10.14 5.91 -4.23
CA PHE A 43 11.49 6.45 -4.40
C PHE A 43 12.16 6.61 -3.05
N TYR A 44 13.44 6.23 -3.01
CA TYR A 44 14.28 6.30 -1.82
C TYR A 44 15.51 7.16 -2.11
N GLY A 45 16.09 7.74 -1.06
CA GLY A 45 17.33 8.51 -1.17
C GLY A 45 17.18 9.91 -1.78
N ILE A 46 15.95 10.40 -1.95
CA ILE A 46 15.70 11.79 -2.38
C ILE A 46 15.89 12.70 -1.17
N PRO A 47 16.79 13.70 -1.20
CA PRO A 47 16.88 14.71 -0.15
C PRO A 47 15.54 15.43 0.01
N GLU A 48 15.09 15.68 1.24
CA GLU A 48 13.83 16.39 1.49
C GLU A 48 14.05 17.88 1.73
N ASN A 49 13.35 18.71 0.95
CA ASN A 49 13.18 20.12 1.24
C ASN A 49 11.76 20.42 1.73
N ALA A 50 11.61 21.43 2.58
CA ALA A 50 10.32 21.78 3.19
C ALA A 50 9.27 22.32 2.19
N TYR A 51 9.71 22.75 1.01
CA TYR A 51 8.89 23.37 -0.04
C TYR A 51 8.96 22.60 -1.36
N GLU A 52 9.38 21.34 -1.33
CA GLU A 52 9.48 20.53 -2.54
C GLU A 52 8.12 20.09 -3.04
N ASN A 53 7.87 20.35 -4.32
CA ASN A 53 6.77 19.75 -5.04
C ASN A 53 7.13 18.29 -5.35
N THR A 54 6.35 17.36 -4.81
CA THR A 54 6.62 15.93 -4.97
C THR A 54 6.36 15.45 -6.40
N ASP A 55 5.46 16.09 -7.16
CA ASP A 55 5.20 15.74 -8.56
C ASP A 55 6.38 16.14 -9.45
N GLU A 56 7.00 17.30 -9.20
CA GLU A 56 8.23 17.73 -9.89
C GLU A 56 9.39 16.76 -9.65
N LEU A 57 9.54 16.26 -8.42
CA LEU A 57 10.56 15.24 -8.12
C LEU A 57 10.30 13.93 -8.88
N VAL A 58 9.04 13.51 -8.99
CA VAL A 58 8.63 12.31 -9.73
C VAL A 58 8.88 12.45 -11.23
N THR A 59 8.82 13.66 -11.80
CA THR A 59 9.06 13.86 -13.24
C THR A 59 10.55 14.09 -13.55
N GLU A 60 11.29 14.79 -12.69
CA GLU A 60 12.72 15.11 -12.92
C GLU A 60 13.66 13.92 -12.69
N ILE A 61 13.36 13.00 -11.77
CA ILE A 61 14.22 11.84 -11.50
C ILE A 61 14.26 10.87 -12.70
N PRO A 62 13.12 10.40 -13.25
CA PRO A 62 13.12 9.50 -14.41
C PRO A 62 13.70 10.16 -15.66
N LYS A 63 13.54 11.47 -15.82
CA LYS A 63 14.11 12.24 -16.93
C LYS A 63 15.64 12.13 -16.99
N LYS A 64 16.32 12.08 -15.84
CA LYS A 64 17.77 11.82 -15.75
C LYS A 64 18.16 10.40 -16.20
N LEU A 65 17.21 9.47 -16.16
CA LEU A 65 17.36 8.09 -16.63
C LEU A 65 16.89 7.92 -18.10
N GLY A 66 16.50 9.00 -18.77
CA GLY A 66 15.98 8.96 -20.15
C GLY A 66 14.52 8.51 -20.26
N VAL A 67 13.78 8.46 -19.14
CA VAL A 67 12.36 8.10 -19.10
C VAL A 67 11.53 9.37 -18.98
N GLN A 68 10.55 9.55 -19.87
CA GLN A 68 9.59 10.65 -19.77
C GLN A 68 8.38 10.22 -18.94
N VAL A 69 8.10 11.00 -17.90
CA VAL A 69 6.89 10.91 -17.08
C VAL A 69 6.30 12.31 -17.02
N HIS A 70 5.01 12.43 -17.31
CA HIS A 70 4.32 13.71 -17.22
C HIS A 70 3.56 13.82 -15.90
N GLU A 71 3.35 15.04 -15.41
CA GLU A 71 2.53 15.28 -14.21
C GLU A 71 1.11 14.72 -14.39
N THR A 72 0.58 14.76 -15.62
CA THR A 72 -0.72 14.18 -15.97
C THR A 72 -0.78 12.67 -15.82
N ASP A 73 0.35 11.97 -15.69
CA ASP A 73 0.38 10.54 -15.41
C ASP A 73 0.30 10.23 -13.91
N ILE A 74 0.53 11.24 -13.06
CA ILE A 74 0.53 11.13 -11.61
C ILE A 74 -0.91 11.30 -11.10
N TYR A 75 -1.36 10.34 -10.31
CA TYR A 75 -2.63 10.45 -9.59
C TYR A 75 -2.43 11.16 -8.24
N ALA A 76 -1.37 10.78 -7.53
CA ALA A 76 -0.98 11.42 -6.27
C ALA A 76 0.48 11.09 -5.95
N SER A 77 1.21 12.04 -5.39
CA SER A 77 2.52 11.80 -4.80
C SER A 77 2.61 12.44 -3.41
N HIS A 78 3.32 11.79 -2.48
CA HIS A 78 3.57 12.32 -1.14
C HIS A 78 4.69 11.55 -0.42
N SER A 79 5.40 12.23 0.48
CA SER A 79 6.39 11.60 1.35
C SER A 79 5.70 10.85 2.50
N VAL A 80 6.18 9.65 2.82
CA VAL A 80 5.55 8.77 3.83
C VAL A 80 6.45 8.51 5.04
N GLY A 81 5.89 8.68 6.23
CA GLY A 81 6.56 8.41 7.50
C GLY A 81 6.91 9.68 8.27
N LYS A 82 7.58 9.50 9.41
CA LYS A 82 8.00 10.60 10.28
C LYS A 82 9.26 11.26 9.72
N LYS A 83 9.32 12.59 9.76
CA LYS A 83 10.52 13.35 9.40
C LYS A 83 11.59 13.12 10.47
N LEU A 84 12.77 12.67 10.08
CA LEU A 84 13.89 12.38 10.96
C LEU A 84 15.12 13.14 10.44
N ALA A 85 15.92 13.72 11.36
CA ALA A 85 17.04 14.61 10.99
C ALA A 85 18.06 13.95 10.04
N ASN A 86 18.31 12.65 10.17
CA ASN A 86 19.31 11.91 9.40
C ASN A 86 18.71 10.96 8.36
N ARG A 87 17.42 11.10 8.02
CA ARG A 87 16.77 10.19 7.07
C ARG A 87 15.69 10.88 6.26
N SER A 88 15.89 10.94 4.94
CA SER A 88 14.83 11.27 4.00
C SER A 88 13.70 10.25 4.05
N ARG A 89 12.45 10.71 4.06
CA ARG A 89 11.32 9.80 3.95
C ARG A 89 11.22 9.29 2.51
N PRO A 90 10.75 8.05 2.32
CA PRO A 90 10.41 7.56 1.00
C PRO A 90 9.29 8.41 0.39
N LEU A 91 9.41 8.69 -0.90
CA LEU A 91 8.34 9.29 -1.68
C LEU A 91 7.48 8.17 -2.27
N ILE A 92 6.18 8.18 -1.98
CA ILE A 92 5.21 7.30 -2.63
C ILE A 92 4.57 8.08 -3.77
N VAL A 93 4.57 7.49 -4.95
CA VAL A 93 3.75 7.95 -6.08
C VAL A 93 2.72 6.88 -6.43
N ARG A 94 1.52 7.30 -6.80
CA ARG A 94 0.54 6.49 -7.51
C ARG A 94 0.36 7.09 -8.91
N PHE A 95 0.54 6.26 -9.93
CA PHE A 95 0.24 6.62 -11.31
C PHE A 95 -1.23 6.33 -11.66
N LEU A 96 -1.76 7.04 -12.64
CA LEU A 96 -3.09 6.78 -13.19
C LEU A 96 -3.19 5.42 -13.88
N ARG A 97 -2.10 4.98 -14.51
CA ARG A 97 -2.06 3.78 -15.35
C ARG A 97 -0.94 2.87 -14.90
N TYR A 98 -1.22 1.56 -14.87
CA TYR A 98 -0.21 0.55 -14.55
C TYR A 98 0.98 0.58 -15.52
N LYS A 99 0.74 0.87 -16.81
CA LYS A 99 1.77 0.90 -17.85
C LYS A 99 2.73 2.09 -17.77
N THR A 100 2.40 3.13 -16.98
CA THR A 100 3.31 4.26 -16.73
C THR A 100 4.40 3.88 -15.73
N ARG A 101 4.07 2.96 -14.81
CA ARG A 101 5.04 2.38 -13.88
C ARG A 101 5.96 1.39 -14.59
#